data_AF-A0A498AN77-F1
#
_entry.id   AF-A0A498AN77-F1
#
_cell.length_a   1.000
_cell.length_b   1.000
_cell.length_c   1.000
_cell.angle_alpha   90.00
_cell.angle_beta   90.00
_cell.angle_gamma   90.00
#
_symmetry.space_group_name_H-M   'P 1'
#
loop_
_entity.id
_entity.type
_entity.pdbx_description
1 polymer ?
#
loop_
_entity_poly.entity_id
_entity_poly.type
_entity_poly.pdbx_seq_one_letter_code
_entity_poly.pdbx_strand_id
1 'polypeptide(L)'
;MAADYYYADTENGDHIDDPSEDALFMLIDELNRADNTFVTINPADDDPAWYASISLLDDDTYEVERRDTHQHIHDLTIETDPGHIARDLTIWLAGRHYPNRPA
;
A
#
# COMPACT_ATOMS: atom_id res chain seq x y z
N MET A 1 -7.15 19.54 -6.63
CA MET A 1 -6.64 18.49 -7.54
C MET A 1 -5.73 17.65 -6.66
N ALA A 2 -6.23 16.51 -6.17
CA ALA A 2 -5.35 15.50 -5.61
C ALA A 2 -4.43 15.09 -6.78
N ALA A 3 -3.12 15.20 -6.61
CA ALA A 3 -2.25 14.69 -7.65
C ALA A 3 -2.24 13.17 -7.47
N ASP A 4 -2.34 12.43 -8.57
CA ASP A 4 -2.25 10.97 -8.57
C ASP A 4 -0.79 10.61 -8.25
N TYR A 5 -0.41 10.68 -6.97
CA TYR A 5 0.96 10.47 -6.50
C TYR A 5 1.32 8.99 -6.45
N TYR A 6 0.32 8.16 -6.16
CA TYR A 6 0.40 6.72 -6.04
C TYR A 6 -0.99 6.13 -6.25
N TYR A 7 -1.02 4.85 -6.58
CA TYR A 7 -2.24 4.07 -6.76
C TYR A 7 -2.12 2.75 -5.99
N ALA A 8 -3.27 2.19 -5.61
CA ALA A 8 -3.37 0.83 -5.10
C ALA A 8 -4.00 -0.07 -6.16
N ASP A 9 -3.35 -1.18 -6.45
CA ASP A 9 -3.84 -2.26 -7.32
C ASP A 9 -4.03 -3.53 -6.52
N THR A 10 -5.19 -4.15 -6.64
CA THR A 10 -5.45 -5.49 -6.12
C THR A 10 -5.25 -6.57 -7.18
N GLU A 11 -4.99 -7.80 -6.75
CA GLU A 11 -4.89 -8.94 -7.68
C GLU A 11 -6.17 -9.13 -8.52
N ASN A 12 -7.33 -8.82 -7.95
CA ASN A 12 -8.63 -8.92 -8.62
C ASN A 12 -8.86 -7.82 -9.68
N GLY A 13 -7.93 -6.87 -9.80
CA GLY A 13 -7.97 -5.80 -10.79
C GLY A 13 -8.70 -4.53 -10.34
N ASP A 14 -8.94 -4.36 -9.03
CA ASP A 14 -9.36 -3.06 -8.50
C ASP A 14 -8.18 -2.11 -8.51
N HIS A 15 -8.43 -0.88 -8.96
CA HIS A 15 -7.45 0.18 -9.06
C HIS A 15 -8.02 1.44 -8.41
N ILE A 16 -7.29 2.00 -7.44
CA ILE A 16 -7.65 3.25 -6.78
C ILE A 16 -6.47 4.22 -6.84
N ASP A 17 -6.68 5.37 -7.48
CA ASP A 17 -5.76 6.51 -7.45
C ASP A 17 -5.86 7.25 -6.10
N ASP A 18 -4.72 7.59 -5.51
CA ASP A 18 -4.59 8.30 -4.21
C ASP A 18 -5.53 7.72 -3.13
N PRO A 19 -5.43 6.42 -2.79
CA PRO A 19 -6.32 5.79 -1.82
C PRO A 19 -6.17 6.46 -0.45
N SER A 20 -7.32 6.75 0.17
CA SER A 20 -7.39 7.18 1.57
C SER A 20 -7.10 6.01 2.53
N GLU A 21 -6.82 6.32 3.80
CA GLU A 21 -6.67 5.29 4.85
C GLU A 21 -7.86 4.32 4.88
N ASP A 22 -9.09 4.85 4.78
CA ASP A 22 -10.33 4.07 4.79
C ASP A 22 -10.46 3.19 3.53
N ALA A 23 -10.03 3.69 2.37
CA ALA A 23 -9.98 2.89 1.14
C ALA A 23 -8.95 1.76 1.25
N LEU A 24 -7.75 2.04 1.79
CA LEU A 24 -6.75 1.02 2.05
C LEU A 24 -7.27 -0.05 3.02
N PHE A 25 -7.96 0.36 4.08
CA PHE A 25 -8.59 -0.56 5.02
C PHE A 25 -9.58 -1.49 4.31
N MET A 26 -10.48 -0.94 3.49
CA MET A 26 -11.44 -1.77 2.74
C MET A 26 -10.74 -2.76 1.80
N LEU A 27 -9.72 -2.32 1.05
CA LEU A 27 -8.99 -3.21 0.15
C LEU A 27 -8.28 -4.35 0.90
N ILE A 28 -7.73 -4.07 2.08
CA ILE A 28 -7.06 -5.07 2.92
C ILE A 28 -8.09 -6.03 3.56
N ASP A 29 -9.22 -5.52 4.05
CA ASP A 29 -10.31 -6.32 4.63
C ASP A 29 -11.00 -7.23 3.60
N GLU A 30 -11.01 -6.81 2.33
CA GLU A 30 -11.52 -7.60 1.19
C GLU A 30 -10.53 -8.64 0.65
N LEU A 31 -9.29 -8.70 1.18
CA LEU A 31 -8.32 -9.72 0.77
C LEU A 31 -8.83 -11.12 1.15
N ASN A 32 -8.64 -12.07 0.24
CA ASN A 32 -9.03 -13.45 0.41
C ASN A 32 -8.08 -14.39 -0.34
N ARG A 33 -8.12 -15.67 0.00
CA ARG A 33 -7.19 -16.68 -0.55
C ARG A 33 -7.58 -17.25 -1.93
N ALA A 34 -8.62 -16.72 -2.57
CA ALA A 34 -9.17 -17.25 -3.81
C ALA A 34 -8.85 -16.38 -5.03
N ASP A 35 -9.22 -15.10 -4.99
CA ASP A 35 -9.15 -14.19 -6.13
C ASP A 35 -8.56 -12.81 -5.80
N ASN A 36 -8.30 -12.53 -4.52
CA ASN A 36 -7.77 -11.24 -4.06
C ASN A 36 -6.72 -11.45 -2.97
N THR A 37 -5.58 -12.06 -3.31
CA THR A 37 -4.61 -12.51 -2.29
C THR A 37 -3.66 -11.41 -1.82
N PHE A 38 -3.49 -10.35 -2.62
CA PHE A 38 -2.63 -9.22 -2.27
C PHE A 38 -3.13 -7.91 -2.86
N VAL A 39 -2.69 -6.81 -2.25
CA VAL A 39 -2.78 -5.44 -2.75
C VAL A 39 -1.38 -4.84 -2.83
N THR A 40 -1.09 -4.14 -3.91
CA THR A 40 0.17 -3.41 -4.11
C THR A 40 -0.10 -1.92 -4.20
N ILE A 41 0.80 -1.13 -3.63
CA ILE A 41 0.76 0.33 -3.69
C ILE A 41 2.05 0.79 -4.37
N ASN A 42 1.90 1.43 -5.52
CA ASN A 42 3.01 1.89 -6.33
C ASN A 42 2.90 3.40 -6.59
N PRO A 43 4.02 4.12 -6.69
CA PRO A 43 4.00 5.48 -7.18
C PRO A 43 3.51 5.50 -8.63
N ALA A 44 2.85 6.59 -9.02
CA ALA A 44 2.40 6.79 -10.41
C ALA A 44 3.55 7.10 -11.41
N ASP A 45 4.80 7.10 -10.95
CA ASP A 45 5.99 7.34 -11.76
C ASP A 45 6.37 6.10 -12.60
N ASP A 46 6.89 6.32 -13.82
CA ASP A 46 7.32 5.26 -14.74
C ASP A 46 8.50 4.40 -14.23
N ASP A 47 9.30 4.94 -13.28
CA ASP A 47 10.39 4.25 -12.60
C ASP A 47 10.10 4.27 -11.08
N PRO A 48 9.43 3.24 -10.54
CA PRO A 48 8.95 3.26 -9.17
C PRO A 48 10.12 3.15 -8.19
N ALA A 49 10.46 4.30 -7.61
CA ALA A 49 11.42 4.46 -6.53
C ALA A 49 11.14 3.56 -5.31
N TRP A 50 9.87 3.22 -5.08
CA TRP A 50 9.41 2.49 -3.91
C TRP A 50 8.13 1.70 -4.25
N TYR A 51 7.79 0.71 -3.44
CA TYR A 51 6.48 0.06 -3.44
C TYR A 51 6.12 -0.41 -2.04
N ALA A 52 4.83 -0.59 -1.77
CA ALA A 52 4.35 -1.42 -0.69
C ALA A 52 3.50 -2.57 -1.22
N SER A 53 3.58 -3.72 -0.58
CA SER A 53 2.73 -4.87 -0.87
C SER A 53 2.13 -5.38 0.43
N ILE A 54 0.88 -5.80 0.38
CA ILE A 54 0.17 -6.42 1.49
C ILE A 54 -0.41 -7.72 0.96
N SER A 55 -0.02 -8.82 1.58
CA SER A 55 -0.41 -10.17 1.16
C SER A 55 -1.07 -10.91 2.31
N LEU A 56 -2.18 -11.59 2.06
CA LEU A 56 -2.82 -12.45 3.05
C LEU A 56 -2.09 -13.81 3.10
N LEU A 57 -1.64 -14.20 4.30
CA LEU A 57 -0.95 -15.46 4.55
C LEU A 57 -1.92 -16.59 4.95
N ASP A 58 -1.40 -17.83 4.91
CA ASP A 58 -2.17 -19.05 5.21
C ASP A 58 -2.67 -19.16 6.66
N ASP A 59 -2.14 -18.33 7.56
CA ASP A 59 -2.48 -18.29 8.99
C ASP A 59 -3.45 -17.14 9.35
N ASP A 60 -4.10 -16.54 8.35
CA ASP A 60 -4.98 -15.37 8.48
C ASP A 60 -4.24 -14.12 9.01
N THR A 61 -2.93 -14.06 8.82
CA THR A 61 -2.13 -12.85 9.06
C THR A 61 -1.81 -12.15 7.74
N TYR A 62 -1.42 -10.89 7.82
CA TYR A 62 -1.02 -10.08 6.69
C TYR A 62 0.49 -9.86 6.72
N GLU A 63 1.14 -10.14 5.60
CA GLU A 63 2.52 -9.72 5.36
C GLU A 63 2.49 -8.35 4.70
N VAL A 64 3.20 -7.38 5.28
CA VAL A 64 3.33 -6.02 4.77
C VAL A 64 4.79 -5.80 4.41
N GLU A 65 5.06 -5.71 3.11
CA GLU A 65 6.37 -5.36 2.56
C GLU A 65 6.39 -3.88 2.19
N ARG A 66 7.45 -3.18 2.57
CA ARG A 66 7.70 -1.78 2.25
C ARG A 66 9.11 -1.65 1.74
N ARG A 67 9.25 -1.27 0.47
CA ARG A 67 10.57 -1.10 -0.16
C ARG A 67 10.72 0.30 -0.72
N ASP A 68 11.85 0.92 -0.43
CA ASP A 68 12.24 2.24 -0.96
C ASP A 68 13.70 2.17 -1.40
N THR A 69 13.93 2.23 -2.71
CA THR A 69 15.25 2.11 -3.32
C THR A 69 16.11 3.37 -3.11
N HIS A 70 15.49 4.55 -3.01
CA HIS A 70 16.20 5.80 -2.78
C HIS A 70 16.77 5.87 -1.36
N GLN A 71 16.02 5.36 -0.40
CA GLN A 71 16.43 5.31 1.01
C GLN A 71 17.10 3.99 1.41
N HIS A 72 17.25 3.05 0.47
CA HIS A 72 17.72 1.69 0.72
C HIS A 72 16.94 0.96 1.83
N ILE A 73 15.63 1.24 1.94
CA ILE A 73 14.74 0.61 2.92
C ILE A 73 14.15 -0.63 2.30
N HIS A 74 14.18 -1.73 3.06
CA HIS A 74 13.39 -2.92 2.83
C HIS A 74 12.93 -3.39 4.20
N ASP A 75 11.64 -3.22 4.47
CA ASP A 75 10.98 -3.60 5.71
C ASP A 75 9.90 -4.63 5.40
N LEU A 76 9.85 -5.69 6.20
CA LEU A 76 8.88 -6.76 6.09
C LEU A 76 8.33 -7.02 7.49
N THR A 77 7.03 -6.85 7.65
CA THR A 77 6.34 -6.97 8.93
C THR A 77 5.12 -7.87 8.78
N ILE A 78 4.81 -8.62 9.85
CA ILE A 78 3.61 -9.47 9.94
C ILE A 78 2.64 -8.80 10.90
N GLU A 79 1.43 -8.58 10.44
CA GLU A 79 0.37 -7.93 11.21
C GLU A 79 -0.94 -8.73 11.13
N THR A 80 -1.82 -8.47 12.10
CA THR A 80 -3.14 -9.14 12.18
C THR A 80 -4.31 -8.18 12.07
N ASP A 81 -4.05 -6.88 12.27
CA ASP A 81 -5.07 -5.85 12.27
C ASP A 81 -5.01 -5.02 10.98
N PRO A 82 -5.96 -5.18 10.04
CA PRO A 82 -5.99 -4.41 8.80
C PRO A 82 -6.11 -2.91 9.04
N GLY A 83 -6.74 -2.47 10.14
CA GLY A 83 -6.84 -1.06 10.51
C GLY A 83 -5.48 -0.47 10.91
N HIS A 84 -4.66 -1.26 11.62
CA HIS A 84 -3.30 -0.85 11.96
C HIS A 84 -2.43 -0.75 10.70
N ILE A 85 -2.54 -1.72 9.80
CA ILE A 85 -1.81 -1.74 8.53
C ILE A 85 -2.15 -0.52 7.67
N ALA A 86 -3.44 -0.25 7.46
CA ALA A 86 -3.91 0.87 6.65
C ALA A 86 -3.42 2.23 7.19
N ARG A 87 -3.50 2.43 8.50
CA ARG A 87 -3.00 3.63 9.17
C ARG A 87 -1.48 3.77 9.03
N ASP A 88 -0.72 2.72 9.30
CA ASP A 88 0.73 2.77 9.21
C ASP A 88 1.20 3.02 7.77
N LEU A 89 0.55 2.40 6.78
CA LEU A 89 0.80 2.68 5.37
C LEU A 89 0.49 4.13 5.02
N THR A 90 -0.63 4.67 5.49
CA THR A 90 -1.00 6.07 5.27
C THR A 90 0.05 7.02 5.85
N ILE A 91 0.56 6.74 7.06
CA ILE A 91 1.64 7.53 7.68
C ILE A 91 2.93 7.43 6.86
N TRP A 92 3.29 6.23 6.42
CA TRP A 92 4.49 6.00 5.62
C TRP A 92 4.41 6.69 4.25
N LEU A 93 3.25 6.64 3.59
CA LEU A 93 2.96 7.36 2.35
C LEU A 93 2.99 8.88 2.56
N ALA A 94 2.43 9.38 3.66
CA ALA A 94 2.41 10.80 3.97
C ALA A 94 3.80 11.36 4.32
N GLY A 95 4.68 10.53 4.89
CA GLY A 95 6.07 10.88 5.20
C GLY A 95 6.95 11.05 3.96
N ARG A 96 6.49 10.64 2.79
CA ARG A 96 7.20 10.87 1.53
C ARG A 96 7.02 12.30 1.07
N HIS A 97 8.15 12.95 0.85
CA HIS A 97 8.20 14.23 0.17
C HIS A 97 7.85 14.03 -1.31
N TYR A 98 6.58 14.18 -1.65
CA TYR A 98 6.19 14.42 -3.04
C TYR A 98 6.51 15.89 -3.35
N PRO A 99 7.45 16.19 -4.27
CA PRO A 99 7.88 17.56 -4.55
C PRO A 99 6.75 18.49 -5.02
N ASN A 100 5.57 17.93 -5.35
CA ASN A 100 4.39 18.66 -5.81
C ASN A 100 3.26 18.79 -4.76
N ARG A 101 3.43 18.34 -3.51
CA ARG A 101 2.41 18.53 -2.46
C ARG A 101 2.48 19.97 -1.93
N PRO A 102 1.43 20.80 -2.08
CA PRO A 102 1.41 22.09 -1.40
C PRO A 102 1.41 21.88 0.13
N ALA A 103 2.19 22.70 0.82
CA ALA A 103 2.34 22.71 2.28
C ALA A 103 1.05 23.08 3.01
#